data_AF-A0A9E5R343-F1
#
_entry.id   AF-A0A9E5R343-F1
#
_cell.length_a   1.000
_cell.length_b   1.000
_cell.length_c   1.000
_cell.angle_alpha   90.00
_cell.angle_beta   90.00
_cell.angle_gamma   90.00
#
_symmetry.space_group_name_H-M   'P 1'
#
loop_
_entity.id
_entity.type
_entity.pdbx_description
1 polymer ?
#
loop_
_entity_poly.entity_id
_entity_poly.type
_entity_poly.pdbx_seq_one_letter_code
_entity_poly.pdbx_strand_id
1 'polypeptide(L)'
;MPKIVTTEQMRAIETAADAGGHPYAAMMDLAGQAIAERVMLRLATDFNTKTEARVLLLVGPGNNGGDGLVAARYLKENYPAAHVSCYLLKPRQDAVLADVREAGVFIADAENDVSDRRVLRNLVLDADILVDALLGIGTRLPLEGEAAAYLKTVRTALENRRANSPRKRNLTPTEPLEELIADPTVEAFQEEVPVPPPPAPLHDCGGLPQRPGL
;
A
#
# COMPACT_ATOMS: atom_id res chain seq x y z
N MET A 1 -21.17 0.65 -13.02
CA MET A 1 -20.79 -0.76 -12.79
C MET A 1 -19.29 -0.90 -13.03
N PRO A 2 -18.53 -1.46 -12.08
CA PRO A 2 -17.12 -1.78 -12.33
C PRO A 2 -17.03 -2.87 -13.40
N LYS A 3 -16.07 -2.73 -14.33
CA LYS A 3 -15.80 -3.72 -15.37
C LYS A 3 -14.91 -4.81 -14.77
N ILE A 4 -15.43 -6.04 -14.71
CA ILE A 4 -14.68 -7.20 -14.23
C ILE A 4 -13.83 -7.73 -15.38
N VAL A 5 -12.54 -7.94 -15.13
CA VAL A 5 -11.57 -8.45 -16.10
C VAL A 5 -10.92 -9.73 -15.58
N THR A 6 -10.51 -10.60 -16.49
CA THR A 6 -9.68 -11.77 -16.15
C THR A 6 -8.25 -11.33 -15.83
N THR A 7 -7.46 -12.22 -15.23
CA THR A 7 -6.05 -11.97 -14.92
C THR A 7 -5.22 -11.73 -16.19
N GLU A 8 -5.53 -12.46 -17.26
CA GLU A 8 -4.93 -12.26 -18.59
C GLU A 8 -5.30 -10.90 -19.18
N GLN A 9 -6.57 -10.51 -19.08
CA GLN A 9 -7.03 -9.20 -19.52
C GLN A 9 -6.37 -8.07 -18.73
N MET A 10 -6.22 -8.20 -17.42
CA MET A 10 -5.53 -7.20 -16.59
C MET A 10 -4.07 -7.04 -17.00
N ARG A 11 -3.34 -8.14 -17.22
CA ARG A 11 -1.96 -8.09 -17.72
C ARG A 11 -1.87 -7.41 -19.08
N ALA A 12 -2.79 -7.72 -19.98
CA ALA A 12 -2.83 -7.09 -21.30
C ALA A 12 -3.09 -5.57 -21.20
N ILE A 13 -3.96 -5.15 -20.29
CA ILE A 13 -4.22 -3.72 -20.01
C ILE A 13 -2.95 -3.05 -19.48
N GLU A 14 -2.28 -3.64 -18.49
CA GLU A 14 -1.04 -3.08 -17.93
C GLU A 14 0.07 -2.99 -18.98
N THR A 15 0.20 -4.03 -19.82
CA THR A 15 1.21 -4.06 -20.89
C THR A 15 0.93 -2.98 -21.93
N ALA A 16 -0.34 -2.80 -22.30
CA ALA A 16 -0.75 -1.75 -23.24
C ALA A 16 -0.57 -0.35 -22.64
N ALA A 17 -0.81 -0.18 -21.34
CA ALA A 17 -0.59 1.08 -20.64
C ALA A 17 0.90 1.46 -20.61
N ASP A 18 1.77 0.51 -20.31
CA ASP A 18 3.23 0.68 -20.33
C ASP A 18 3.72 1.08 -21.74
N ALA A 19 3.30 0.34 -22.76
CA ALA A 19 3.58 0.67 -24.16
C ALA A 19 3.00 2.03 -24.60
N GLY A 20 1.91 2.47 -23.96
CA GLY A 20 1.25 3.75 -24.18
C GLY A 20 1.84 4.93 -23.37
N GLY A 21 2.97 4.74 -22.69
CA GLY A 21 3.66 5.79 -21.95
C GLY A 21 3.25 5.94 -20.49
N HIS A 22 2.64 4.91 -19.88
CA HIS A 22 2.38 4.83 -18.44
C HIS A 22 3.27 3.74 -17.83
N PRO A 23 4.51 4.06 -17.43
CA PRO A 23 5.46 3.04 -17.02
C PRO A 23 4.96 2.21 -15.84
N TYR A 24 5.29 0.91 -15.81
CA TYR A 24 4.98 0.02 -14.69
C TYR A 24 5.35 0.61 -13.32
N ALA A 25 6.50 1.28 -13.22
CA ALA A 25 6.94 1.92 -11.99
C ALA A 25 5.98 3.02 -11.52
N ALA A 26 5.45 3.83 -12.45
CA ALA A 26 4.48 4.88 -12.13
C ALA A 26 3.12 4.28 -11.73
N MET A 27 2.68 3.21 -12.41
CA MET A 27 1.46 2.50 -12.04
C MET A 27 1.56 1.86 -10.64
N MET A 28 2.71 1.26 -10.32
CA MET A 28 3.01 0.72 -8.98
C MET A 28 3.06 1.83 -7.92
N ASP A 29 3.65 2.98 -8.23
CA ASP A 29 3.71 4.10 -7.28
C ASP A 29 2.30 4.60 -6.93
N LEU A 30 1.43 4.76 -7.95
CA LEU A 30 0.02 5.11 -7.77
C LEU A 30 -0.75 4.06 -6.97
N ALA A 31 -0.54 2.76 -7.26
CA ALA A 31 -1.20 1.68 -6.54
C ALA A 31 -0.81 1.66 -5.06
N GLY A 32 0.48 1.77 -4.76
CA GLY A 32 0.98 1.83 -3.40
C GLY A 32 0.54 3.09 -2.64
N GLN A 33 0.51 4.25 -3.30
CA GLN A 33 -0.04 5.48 -2.72
C GLN A 33 -1.51 5.29 -2.32
N ALA A 34 -2.34 4.70 -3.19
CA ALA A 34 -3.75 4.44 -2.89
C ALA A 34 -3.92 3.47 -1.70
N ILE A 35 -3.06 2.46 -1.57
CA ILE A 35 -3.04 1.57 -0.39
C ILE A 35 -2.69 2.37 0.87
N ALA A 36 -1.65 3.20 0.82
CA ALA A 36 -1.23 4.03 1.95
C ALA A 36 -2.34 4.99 2.39
N GLU A 37 -2.98 5.68 1.45
CA GLU A 37 -4.12 6.56 1.72
C GLU A 37 -5.25 5.82 2.43
N ARG A 38 -5.60 4.61 1.97
CA ARG A 38 -6.65 3.81 2.61
C ARG A 38 -6.27 3.41 4.04
N VAL A 39 -5.01 3.07 4.28
CA VAL A 39 -4.50 2.75 5.62
C VAL A 39 -4.50 3.99 6.51
N MET A 40 -4.05 5.16 6.02
CA MET A 40 -4.08 6.42 6.77
C MET A 40 -5.50 6.81 7.17
N LEU A 41 -6.48 6.66 6.29
CA LEU A 41 -7.89 6.89 6.62
C LEU A 41 -8.35 5.99 7.78
N ARG A 42 -7.99 4.70 7.76
CA ARG A 42 -8.32 3.77 8.85
C ARG A 42 -7.61 4.10 10.15
N LEU A 43 -6.35 4.55 10.07
CA LEU A 43 -5.61 5.01 11.24
C LEU A 43 -6.27 6.24 11.87
N ALA A 44 -6.69 7.19 11.04
CA ALA A 44 -7.39 8.39 11.51
C ALA A 44 -8.73 8.06 12.17
N THR A 45 -9.54 7.15 11.60
CA THR A 45 -10.86 6.79 12.13
C THR A 45 -10.79 5.88 13.35
N ASP A 46 -9.99 4.80 13.29
CA ASP A 46 -10.12 3.68 14.22
C ASP A 46 -9.17 3.78 15.43
N PHE A 47 -8.19 4.69 15.36
CA PHE A 47 -7.09 4.79 16.32
C PHE A 47 -6.88 6.17 16.91
N ASN A 48 -7.58 7.20 16.39
CA ASN A 48 -7.37 8.61 16.71
C ASN A 48 -5.92 9.06 16.41
N THR A 49 -5.70 10.32 16.04
CA THR A 49 -4.42 10.85 15.52
C THR A 49 -3.25 10.85 16.53
N LYS A 50 -3.47 10.37 17.76
CA LYS A 50 -2.53 10.41 18.89
C LYS A 50 -1.93 9.07 19.30
N THR A 51 -2.13 7.99 18.54
CA THR A 51 -1.65 6.66 18.94
C THR A 51 -0.56 6.10 18.03
N GLU A 52 0.43 5.44 18.65
CA GLU A 52 1.56 4.70 18.06
C GLU A 52 1.09 3.42 17.35
N ALA A 53 0.13 3.54 16.44
CA ALA A 53 -0.45 2.40 15.74
C ALA A 53 0.60 1.67 14.90
N ARG A 54 0.57 0.34 14.92
CA ARG A 54 1.56 -0.50 14.24
C ARG A 54 1.00 -1.05 12.93
N VAL A 55 1.62 -0.73 11.80
CA VAL A 55 1.25 -1.25 10.49
C VAL A 55 2.29 -2.26 10.03
N LEU A 56 1.84 -3.49 9.79
CA LEU A 56 2.68 -4.54 9.22
C LEU A 56 2.25 -4.84 7.79
N LEU A 57 3.20 -4.76 6.87
CA LEU A 57 3.02 -5.16 5.48
C LEU A 57 3.70 -6.51 5.25
N LEU A 58 2.92 -7.49 4.81
CA LEU A 58 3.42 -8.80 4.40
C LEU A 58 3.74 -8.75 2.91
N VAL A 59 5.03 -8.84 2.56
CA VAL A 59 5.54 -8.52 1.23
C VAL A 59 5.90 -9.79 0.46
N GLY A 60 5.21 -10.00 -0.66
CA GLY A 60 5.49 -11.06 -1.62
C GLY A 60 6.63 -10.72 -2.59
N PRO A 61 7.08 -11.69 -3.39
CA PRO A 61 8.18 -11.49 -4.35
C PRO A 61 7.77 -10.81 -5.67
N GLY A 62 6.48 -10.60 -5.92
CA GLY A 62 5.97 -10.05 -7.19
C GLY A 62 5.54 -8.58 -7.08
N ASN A 63 4.87 -8.09 -8.13
CA ASN A 63 4.43 -6.70 -8.24
C ASN A 63 3.53 -6.25 -7.08
N ASN A 64 2.65 -7.12 -6.56
CA ASN A 64 1.83 -6.80 -5.38
C ASN A 64 2.71 -6.49 -4.15
N GLY A 65 3.84 -7.20 -4.00
CA GLY A 65 4.82 -6.88 -2.97
C GLY A 65 5.50 -5.53 -3.22
N GLY A 66 5.68 -5.13 -4.49
CA GLY A 66 6.12 -3.79 -4.88
C GLY A 66 5.12 -2.72 -4.45
N ASP A 67 3.83 -2.90 -4.76
CA ASP A 67 2.75 -2.00 -4.35
C ASP A 67 2.72 -1.83 -2.81
N GLY A 68 2.87 -2.95 -2.08
CA GLY A 68 3.00 -2.93 -0.62
C GLY A 68 4.23 -2.15 -0.13
N LEU A 69 5.40 -2.35 -0.72
CA LEU A 69 6.59 -1.59 -0.34
C LEU A 69 6.45 -0.09 -0.59
N VAL A 70 5.89 0.31 -1.74
CA VAL A 70 5.54 1.71 -2.01
C VAL A 70 4.62 2.22 -0.92
N ALA A 71 3.57 1.47 -0.56
CA ALA A 71 2.65 1.86 0.50
C ALA A 71 3.36 2.06 1.85
N ALA A 72 4.33 1.19 2.17
CA ALA A 72 5.14 1.31 3.40
C ALA A 72 5.95 2.62 3.43
N ARG A 73 6.60 2.96 2.32
CA ARG A 73 7.34 4.22 2.15
C ARG A 73 6.41 5.42 2.36
N TYR A 74 5.30 5.47 1.63
CA TYR A 74 4.32 6.57 1.75
C TYR A 74 3.76 6.70 3.16
N LEU A 75 3.43 5.59 3.83
CA LEU A 75 2.95 5.61 5.22
C LEU A 75 4.00 6.18 6.17
N LYS A 76 5.27 5.79 6.00
CA LYS A 76 6.38 6.27 6.82
C LYS A 76 6.62 7.76 6.65
N GLU A 77 6.51 8.27 5.43
CA GLU A 77 6.71 9.68 5.08
C GLU A 77 5.53 10.57 5.52
N ASN A 78 4.29 10.09 5.36
CA ASN A 78 3.09 10.94 5.49
C ASN A 78 2.28 10.69 6.77
N TYR A 79 2.57 9.62 7.51
CA TYR A 79 1.92 9.31 8.78
C TYR A 79 2.96 8.94 9.86
N PRO A 80 3.78 9.92 10.32
CA PRO A 80 4.92 9.66 11.19
C PRO A 80 4.57 9.11 12.58
N ALA A 81 3.30 9.25 13.01
CA ALA A 81 2.81 8.68 14.26
C ALA A 81 2.66 7.15 14.21
N ALA A 82 2.59 6.54 13.02
CA ALA A 82 2.49 5.09 12.87
C ALA A 82 3.87 4.43 12.80
N HIS A 83 3.98 3.26 13.42
CA HIS A 83 5.13 2.38 13.29
C HIS A 83 4.93 1.43 12.12
N VAL A 84 5.61 1.69 11.01
CA VAL A 84 5.52 0.90 9.78
C VAL A 84 6.63 -0.17 9.76
N SER A 85 6.25 -1.41 9.47
CA SER A 85 7.17 -2.54 9.33
C SER A 85 6.83 -3.39 8.10
N CYS A 86 7.84 -3.91 7.43
CA CYS A 86 7.70 -4.86 6.33
C CYS A 86 8.28 -6.22 6.71
N TYR A 87 7.57 -7.29 6.35
CA TYR A 87 8.08 -8.66 6.43
C TYR A 87 8.08 -9.30 5.05
N LEU A 88 9.26 -9.62 4.53
CA LEU A 88 9.46 -10.17 3.20
C LEU A 88 9.45 -11.70 3.24
N LEU A 89 8.56 -12.34 2.47
CA LEU A 89 8.51 -13.82 2.40
C LEU A 89 9.66 -14.41 1.59
N LYS A 90 10.26 -13.61 0.73
CA LYS A 90 11.50 -13.93 0.02
C LYS A 90 12.39 -12.69 -0.03
N PRO A 91 13.71 -12.86 0.01
CA PRO A 91 14.64 -11.78 -0.26
C PRO A 91 14.31 -11.13 -1.60
N ARG A 92 14.42 -9.80 -1.64
CA ARG A 92 14.31 -8.99 -2.86
C ARG A 92 15.38 -7.92 -2.83
N GLN A 93 15.80 -7.46 -4.01
CA GLN A 93 16.86 -6.46 -4.18
C GLN A 93 16.54 -5.60 -5.40
N ASP A 94 15.49 -4.80 -5.29
CA ASP A 94 15.04 -3.88 -6.33
C ASP A 94 15.03 -2.43 -5.83
N ALA A 95 14.87 -1.48 -6.75
CA ALA A 95 14.87 -0.05 -6.43
C ALA A 95 13.79 0.31 -5.40
N VAL A 96 12.61 -0.31 -5.49
CA VAL A 96 11.50 -0.06 -4.54
C VAL A 96 11.89 -0.44 -3.12
N LEU A 97 12.60 -1.56 -2.93
CA LEU A 97 13.14 -1.91 -1.61
C LEU A 97 14.21 -0.92 -1.14
N ALA A 98 15.06 -0.41 -2.04
CA ALA A 98 16.06 0.59 -1.70
C ALA A 98 15.40 1.87 -1.15
N ASP A 99 14.35 2.36 -1.81
CA ASP A 99 13.62 3.55 -1.40
C ASP A 99 12.96 3.36 -0.01
N VAL A 100 12.40 2.19 0.26
CA VAL A 100 11.82 1.86 1.58
C VAL A 100 12.88 1.83 2.68
N ARG A 101 14.08 1.33 2.37
CA ARG A 101 15.21 1.33 3.32
C ARG A 101 15.69 2.75 3.60
N GLU A 102 15.79 3.59 2.57
CA GLU A 102 16.17 5.00 2.71
C GLU A 102 15.17 5.78 3.55
N ALA A 103 13.87 5.52 3.39
CA ALA A 103 12.81 6.08 4.23
C ALA A 103 12.85 5.61 5.70
N GLY A 104 13.72 4.64 6.05
CA GLY A 104 13.89 4.16 7.41
C GLY A 104 12.75 3.29 7.92
N VAL A 105 12.08 2.55 7.03
CA VAL A 105 11.10 1.53 7.42
C VAL A 105 11.84 0.32 8.01
N PHE A 106 11.29 -0.28 9.07
CA PHE A 106 11.84 -1.53 9.61
C PHE A 106 11.52 -2.70 8.66
N ILE A 107 12.54 -3.46 8.27
CA ILE A 107 12.41 -4.58 7.34
C ILE A 107 12.98 -5.84 7.97
N ALA A 108 12.18 -6.89 8.01
CA ALA A 108 12.60 -8.24 8.31
C ALA A 108 12.28 -9.16 7.12
N ASP A 109 12.96 -10.29 7.04
CA ASP A 109 12.72 -11.27 5.98
C ASP A 109 12.76 -12.70 6.52
N ALA A 110 12.11 -13.57 5.76
CA ALA A 110 11.98 -14.99 6.00
C ALA A 110 13.30 -15.77 6.01
N GLU A 111 14.30 -15.33 5.25
CA GLU A 111 15.60 -16.01 5.19
C GLU A 111 16.37 -15.84 6.50
N ASN A 112 16.27 -14.66 7.11
CA ASN A 112 16.94 -14.31 8.36
C ASN A 112 16.13 -14.65 9.63
N ASP A 113 14.82 -14.94 9.52
CA ASP A 113 13.95 -15.34 10.65
C ASP A 113 14.03 -16.86 10.94
N VAL A 114 15.26 -17.36 11.15
CA VAL A 114 15.57 -18.78 11.32
C VAL A 114 15.03 -19.41 12.62
N SER A 115 14.54 -18.60 13.56
CA SER A 115 14.04 -19.04 14.87
C SER A 115 12.55 -19.40 14.82
N ASP A 116 12.17 -20.29 13.90
CA ASP A 116 10.76 -20.70 13.70
C ASP A 116 9.82 -19.49 13.53
N ARG A 117 10.21 -18.58 12.63
CA ARG A 117 9.40 -17.42 12.23
C ARG A 117 8.96 -16.55 13.42
N ARG A 118 9.87 -16.42 14.41
CA ARG A 118 9.59 -15.69 15.66
C ARG A 118 9.37 -14.22 15.41
N VAL A 119 10.16 -13.62 14.52
CA VAL A 119 10.02 -12.20 14.16
C VAL A 119 8.67 -11.98 13.50
N LEU A 120 8.30 -12.80 12.51
CA LEU A 120 6.97 -12.73 11.88
C LEU A 120 5.84 -12.82 12.90
N ARG A 121 5.89 -13.82 13.79
CA ARG A 121 4.85 -14.03 14.79
C ARG A 121 4.70 -12.83 15.71
N ASN A 122 5.81 -12.26 16.19
CA ASN A 122 5.79 -11.10 17.06
C ASN A 122 5.24 -9.86 16.33
N LEU A 123 5.70 -9.60 15.10
CA LEU A 123 5.19 -8.50 14.29
C LEU A 123 3.68 -8.62 14.06
N VAL A 124 3.17 -9.83 13.77
CA VAL A 124 1.72 -10.06 13.56
C VAL A 124 0.91 -9.86 14.85
N LEU A 125 1.44 -10.29 15.99
CA LEU A 125 0.79 -10.09 17.28
C LEU A 125 0.72 -8.62 17.68
N ASP A 126 1.78 -7.86 17.38
CA ASP A 126 1.92 -6.45 17.71
C ASP A 126 1.22 -5.51 16.71
N ALA A 127 1.00 -5.93 15.47
CA ALA A 127 0.44 -5.09 14.42
C ALA A 127 -1.03 -4.73 14.70
N ASP A 128 -1.38 -3.47 14.61
CA ASP A 128 -2.77 -3.01 14.62
C ASP A 128 -3.46 -3.19 13.26
N ILE A 129 -2.71 -2.97 12.19
CA ILE A 129 -3.15 -3.14 10.81
C ILE A 129 -2.18 -4.09 10.10
N LEU A 130 -2.75 -5.09 9.43
CA LEU A 130 -2.01 -6.01 8.57
C LEU A 130 -2.40 -5.74 7.12
N VAL A 131 -1.41 -5.48 6.26
CA VAL A 131 -1.59 -5.32 4.81
C VAL A 131 -1.07 -6.58 4.11
N ASP A 132 -1.95 -7.26 3.38
CA ASP A 132 -1.60 -8.41 2.54
C ASP A 132 -1.11 -7.93 1.16
N ALA A 133 0.21 -7.90 1.00
CA ALA A 133 0.90 -7.62 -0.27
C ALA A 133 1.63 -8.89 -0.77
N LEU A 134 1.11 -10.08 -0.44
CA LEU A 134 1.80 -11.34 -0.70
C LEU A 134 1.59 -11.87 -2.11
N LEU A 135 0.34 -11.88 -2.56
CA LEU A 135 -0.08 -12.60 -3.76
C LEU A 135 -0.89 -11.69 -4.65
N GLY A 136 -0.53 -11.61 -5.92
CA GLY A 136 -1.28 -10.87 -6.93
C GLY A 136 -2.13 -11.79 -7.79
N ILE A 137 -2.69 -11.21 -8.85
CA ILE A 137 -3.51 -11.88 -9.87
C ILE A 137 -2.84 -13.06 -10.60
N GLY A 138 -1.51 -13.21 -10.45
CA GLY A 138 -0.74 -14.28 -11.08
C GLY A 138 -0.63 -15.57 -10.27
N THR A 139 -1.08 -15.58 -9.02
CA THR A 139 -0.91 -16.71 -8.12
C THR A 139 -1.89 -17.83 -8.45
N ARG A 140 -1.37 -19.07 -8.55
CA ARG A 140 -2.20 -20.28 -8.67
C ARG A 140 -2.45 -20.87 -7.28
N LEU A 141 -3.70 -21.24 -7.03
CA LEU A 141 -4.12 -21.98 -5.84
C LEU A 141 -4.19 -23.49 -6.14
N PRO A 142 -3.98 -24.37 -5.15
CA PRO A 142 -3.64 -24.07 -3.75
C PRO A 142 -2.22 -23.51 -3.59
N LEU A 143 -2.00 -22.75 -2.52
CA LEU A 143 -0.65 -22.33 -2.14
C LEU A 143 0.09 -23.53 -1.56
N GLU A 144 1.33 -23.72 -2.01
CA GLU A 144 2.18 -24.82 -1.59
C GLU A 144 3.52 -24.32 -1.02
N GLY A 145 4.21 -25.20 -0.31
CA GLY A 145 5.54 -24.95 0.23
C GLY A 145 5.59 -23.81 1.26
N GLU A 146 6.70 -23.06 1.22
CA GLU A 146 7.01 -22.01 2.22
C GLU A 146 5.93 -20.92 2.32
N ALA A 147 5.36 -20.48 1.19
CA ALA A 147 4.33 -19.44 1.20
C ALA A 147 3.09 -19.85 2.00
N ALA A 148 2.64 -21.11 1.84
CA ALA A 148 1.54 -21.67 2.62
C ALA A 148 1.89 -21.78 4.11
N ALA A 149 3.14 -22.13 4.41
CA ALA A 149 3.63 -22.25 5.77
C ALA A 149 3.69 -20.88 6.48
N TYR A 150 4.12 -19.81 5.81
CA TYR A 150 4.08 -18.43 6.34
C TYR A 150 2.64 -17.98 6.63
N LEU A 151 1.72 -18.18 5.69
CA LEU A 151 0.32 -17.83 5.89
C LEU A 151 -0.34 -18.62 7.03
N LYS A 152 0.05 -19.88 7.22
CA LYS A 152 -0.39 -20.68 8.36
C LYS A 152 0.10 -20.06 9.68
N THR A 153 1.38 -19.65 9.75
CA THR A 153 1.92 -18.95 10.92
C THR A 153 1.17 -17.65 11.21
N VAL A 154 0.90 -16.83 10.19
CA VAL A 154 0.13 -15.58 10.31
C VAL A 154 -1.27 -15.88 10.83
N ARG A 155 -1.98 -16.85 10.25
CA ARG A 155 -3.33 -17.26 10.67
C ARG A 155 -3.35 -17.66 12.14
N THR A 156 -2.46 -18.56 12.56
CA THR A 156 -2.39 -19.02 13.95
C THR A 156 -2.08 -17.87 14.91
N ALA A 157 -1.19 -16.94 14.54
CA ALA A 157 -0.93 -15.76 15.35
C ALA A 157 -2.17 -14.85 15.49
N LEU A 158 -2.91 -14.62 14.39
CA LEU A 158 -4.16 -13.85 14.41
C LEU A 158 -5.26 -14.54 15.23
N GLU A 159 -5.40 -15.86 15.13
CA GLU A 159 -6.35 -16.64 15.92
C GLU A 159 -6.04 -16.53 17.42
N ASN A 160 -4.77 -16.70 17.80
CA ASN A 160 -4.31 -16.52 19.17
C ASN A 160 -4.56 -15.10 19.68
N ARG A 161 -4.32 -14.09 18.83
CA ARG A 161 -4.62 -12.70 19.16
C ARG A 161 -6.10 -12.47 19.41
N ARG A 162 -6.99 -12.97 18.54
CA ARG A 162 -8.44 -12.85 18.70
C ARG A 162 -8.94 -13.53 19.97
N ALA A 163 -8.39 -14.70 20.29
CA ALA A 163 -8.73 -15.44 21.51
C ALA A 163 -8.31 -14.69 22.78
N ASN A 164 -7.16 -13.98 22.74
CA ASN A 164 -6.58 -13.33 23.91
C ASN A 164 -6.85 -11.81 23.98
N SER A 165 -7.36 -11.20 22.90
CA SER A 165 -7.64 -9.77 22.82
C SER A 165 -8.83 -9.53 21.87
N PRO A 166 -10.05 -9.30 22.39
CA PRO A 166 -11.27 -9.19 21.59
C PRO A 166 -11.41 -7.85 20.85
N ARG A 167 -10.30 -7.17 20.48
CA ARG A 167 -10.36 -5.97 19.64
C ARG A 167 -10.66 -6.39 18.18
N LYS A 168 -11.88 -6.11 17.71
CA LYS A 168 -12.34 -6.32 16.33
C LYS A 168 -11.50 -5.51 15.34
N ARG A 169 -10.42 -6.05 14.78
CA ARG A 169 -9.57 -5.34 13.81
C ARG A 169 -8.94 -6.27 12.78
N ASN A 170 -9.73 -6.76 11.81
CA ASN A 170 -9.18 -7.37 10.61
C ASN A 170 -9.71 -6.59 9.41
N LEU A 171 -8.84 -6.26 8.46
CA LEU A 171 -9.23 -5.71 7.16
C LEU A 171 -9.23 -6.83 6.14
N THR A 172 -10.36 -7.04 5.49
CA THR A 172 -10.43 -7.69 4.18
C THR A 172 -10.68 -6.60 3.15
N PRO A 173 -9.91 -6.52 2.03
CA PRO A 173 -10.05 -5.46 1.02
C PRO A 173 -11.44 -5.35 0.35
N THR A 174 -12.35 -6.28 0.62
CA THR A 174 -13.65 -6.41 -0.01
C THR A 174 -14.83 -5.92 0.84
N GLU A 175 -14.60 -5.28 1.99
CA GLU A 175 -15.74 -4.75 2.77
C GLU A 175 -16.39 -3.54 2.05
N PRO A 176 -17.73 -3.56 1.85
CA PRO A 176 -18.43 -2.47 1.18
C PRO A 176 -18.27 -1.14 1.92
N LEU A 177 -18.09 -0.06 1.17
CA LEU A 177 -17.92 1.31 1.65
C LEU A 177 -19.08 1.85 2.51
N GLU A 178 -20.22 1.18 2.53
CA GLU A 178 -21.46 1.67 3.15
C GLU A 178 -21.44 1.64 4.68
N GLU A 179 -20.68 0.72 5.32
CA GLU A 179 -20.65 0.62 6.79
C GLU A 179 -19.72 1.64 7.46
N LEU A 180 -18.82 2.31 6.71
CA LEU A 180 -17.89 3.30 7.28
C LEU A 180 -18.55 4.67 7.56
N ILE A 181 -19.75 4.90 7.01
CA ILE A 181 -20.49 6.17 7.12
C ILE A 181 -21.46 6.18 8.31
N ALA A 182 -21.68 5.03 8.96
CA ALA A 182 -22.70 4.87 10.01
C ALA A 182 -22.21 5.20 11.43
N ASP A 183 -20.95 5.64 11.62
CA ASP A 183 -20.46 6.02 12.95
C ASP A 183 -20.87 7.48 13.28
N PRO A 184 -21.75 7.69 14.28
CA PRO A 184 -22.23 9.02 14.64
C PRO A 184 -21.20 9.90 15.38
N THR A 185 -19.95 9.44 15.56
CA THR A 185 -18.89 10.23 16.24
C THR A 185 -17.98 11.05 15.32
N VAL A 186 -18.24 11.07 14.00
CA VAL A 186 -17.50 11.91 13.06
C VAL A 186 -18.20 13.27 12.92
N GLU A 187 -17.83 14.25 13.75
CA GLU A 187 -18.05 15.65 13.38
C GLU A 187 -17.19 15.96 12.15
N ALA A 188 -17.85 16.11 11.01
CA ALA A 188 -17.24 16.44 9.74
C ALA A 188 -16.63 17.85 9.82
N PHE A 189 -15.31 17.93 9.95
CA PHE A 189 -14.57 19.14 9.60
C PHE A 189 -14.56 19.27 8.07
N GLN A 190 -15.54 19.99 7.54
CA GLN A 190 -15.49 20.50 6.16
C GLN A 190 -14.57 21.73 6.14
N GLU A 191 -13.27 21.53 5.91
CA GLU A 191 -12.46 22.58 5.30
C GLU A 191 -12.51 22.38 3.79
N GLU A 192 -13.22 23.27 3.11
CA GLU A 192 -13.17 23.40 1.66
C GLU A 192 -11.74 23.79 1.26
N VAL A 193 -11.01 22.85 0.68
CA VAL A 193 -9.75 23.13 -0.01
C VAL A 193 -10.09 24.02 -1.22
N PRO A 194 -9.61 25.28 -1.29
CA PRO A 194 -9.94 26.14 -2.42
C PRO A 194 -9.29 25.60 -3.68
N VAL A 195 -10.13 25.37 -4.69
CA VAL A 195 -9.70 24.97 -6.04
C VAL A 195 -8.83 26.09 -6.62
N PRO A 196 -7.59 25.82 -7.04
CA PRO A 196 -6.76 26.85 -7.65
C PRO A 196 -7.41 27.36 -8.96
N PRO A 197 -7.34 28.67 -9.26
CA PRO A 197 -7.91 29.21 -10.47
C PRO A 197 -7.22 28.63 -11.72
N PRO A 198 -7.94 28.50 -12.84
CA PRO A 198 -7.36 28.00 -14.09
C PRO A 198 -6.22 28.90 -14.58
N PRO A 199 -5.21 28.35 -15.26
CA PRO A 199 -4.10 29.13 -15.78
C PRO A 199 -4.59 30.20 -16.77
N ALA A 200 -3.98 31.38 -16.69
CA ALA A 200 -4.29 32.51 -17.56
C ALA A 200 -4.07 32.14 -19.05
N PRO A 201 -4.90 32.66 -19.97
CA PRO A 201 -4.72 32.43 -21.40
C PRO A 201 -3.37 32.97 -21.85
N LEU A 202 -2.68 32.18 -22.67
CA LEU A 202 -1.44 32.56 -23.33
C LEU A 202 -1.65 33.89 -24.06
N HIS A 203 -0.95 34.93 -23.59
CA HIS A 203 -0.84 36.17 -24.34
C HIS A 203 -0.21 35.87 -25.70
N ASP A 204 -0.94 36.25 -26.73
CA ASP A 204 -0.48 36.36 -28.11
C ASP A 204 0.84 37.17 -28.14
N CYS A 205 1.96 36.47 -28.31
CA CYS A 205 3.26 37.08 -28.59
C CYS A 205 3.26 37.60 -30.03
N GLY A 206 2.51 38.69 -30.25
CA GLY A 206 2.66 39.53 -31.42
C GLY A 206 4.06 40.16 -31.45
N GLY A 207 4.76 39.98 -32.57
CA GLY A 207 5.89 40.83 -32.96
C GLY A 207 7.28 40.21 -32.86
N LEU A 208 7.61 39.26 -33.74
CA LEU A 208 9.00 39.03 -34.15
C LEU A 208 9.44 40.21 -35.04
N PRO A 209 10.49 40.98 -34.69
CA PRO A 209 11.06 41.97 -35.60
C PRO A 209 11.77 41.25 -36.75
N GLN A 210 11.39 41.61 -37.98
CA GLN A 210 12.08 41.14 -39.18
C GLN A 210 13.54 41.61 -39.18
N ARG A 211 14.46 40.69 -39.46
CA ARG A 211 15.86 41.00 -39.71
C ARG A 211 16.00 41.74 -41.05
N PRO A 212 16.72 42.87 -41.12
CA PRO A 212 17.11 43.43 -42.41
C PRO A 212 18.18 42.56 -43.06
N GLY A 213 18.01 42.29 -44.34
CA GLY A 213 18.88 41.43 -45.12
C GLY A 213 20.27 42.01 -45.36
N LEU A 214 21.26 41.13 -45.33
CA LEU A 214 22.48 41.10 -46.11
C LEU A 214 23.13 39.71 -45.96
#